data_AF-A0A378NA57-F1
#
_entry.id   AF-A0A378NA57-F1
#
_cell.length_a   1.000
_cell.length_b   1.000
_cell.length_c   1.000
_cell.angle_alpha   90.00
_cell.angle_beta   90.00
_cell.angle_gamma   90.00
#
_symmetry.space_group_name_H-M   'P 1'
#
loop_
_entity.id
_entity.type
_entity.pdbx_description
1 polymer ?
#
loop_
_entity_poly.entity_id
_entity_poly.type
_entity_poly.pdbx_seq_one_letter_code
_entity_poly.pdbx_strand_id
1 'polypeptide(L)'
;MLDLYADWCVACKEFEKYTFSDQNVQNKLNEMVVLQIDMTKNSAENIELMKHFNVLGLPTILFFDENGNEMSQSRVTGFLDAEQFLAWLNKL
;
A
#
# COMPACT_ATOMS: atom_id res chain seq x y z
N MET A 1 -6.36 0.30 -4.74
CA MET A 1 -5.15 0.13 -3.90
C MET A 1 -5.39 0.79 -2.55
N LEU A 2 -5.01 0.13 -1.46
CA LEU A 2 -5.05 0.65 -0.10
C LEU A 2 -3.66 0.58 0.51
N ASP A 3 -3.04 1.74 0.74
CA ASP A 3 -1.74 1.89 1.40
C ASP A 3 -1.93 2.04 2.92
N LEU A 4 -1.32 1.14 3.69
CA LEU A 4 -1.27 1.24 5.15
C LEU A 4 0.07 1.87 5.55
N TYR A 5 -0.03 3.09 6.06
CA TYR A 5 1.08 4.00 6.25
C TYR A 5 1.32 4.31 7.73
N ALA A 6 2.55 4.62 8.16
CA ALA A 6 2.80 5.24 9.47
C ALA A 6 4.06 6.12 9.48
N ASP A 7 4.06 7.17 10.30
CA ASP A 7 5.21 8.10 10.42
C ASP A 7 6.50 7.42 10.90
N TRP A 8 6.36 6.42 11.78
CA TRP A 8 7.48 5.65 12.32
C TRP A 8 7.93 4.51 11.39
N CYS A 9 7.24 4.28 10.27
CA CYS A 9 7.57 3.23 9.30
C CYS A 9 8.54 3.77 8.24
N VAL A 10 9.82 3.41 8.36
CA VAL A 10 10.88 3.86 7.43
C VAL A 10 10.55 3.47 5.99
N ALA A 11 10.20 2.21 5.74
CA ALA A 11 9.88 1.75 4.39
C ALA A 11 8.63 2.41 3.78
N CYS A 12 7.68 2.86 4.61
CA CYS A 12 6.53 3.65 4.17
C CYS A 12 7.00 5.02 3.66
N LYS A 13 7.88 5.70 4.40
CA LYS A 13 8.50 6.96 3.95
C LYS A 13 9.38 6.77 2.70
N GLU A 14 10.04 5.61 2.56
CA GLU A 14 10.80 5.27 1.35
C GLU A 14 9.88 5.15 0.13
N PHE A 15 8.71 4.50 0.27
CA PHE A 15 7.70 4.48 -0.79
C PHE A 15 7.28 5.89 -1.22
N GLU A 16 6.91 6.75 -0.27
CA GLU A 16 6.51 8.14 -0.57
C GLU A 16 7.63 8.90 -1.32
N LYS A 17 8.87 8.73 -0.87
CA LYS A 17 10.00 9.50 -1.38
C LYS A 17 10.52 9.01 -2.72
N TYR A 18 10.60 7.70 -2.93
CA TYR A 18 11.33 7.10 -4.05
C TYR A 18 10.45 6.35 -5.05
N THR A 19 9.20 6.03 -4.68
CA THR A 19 8.33 5.16 -5.49
C THR A 19 7.08 5.90 -5.94
N PHE A 20 6.29 6.43 -5.00
CA PHE A 20 5.05 7.15 -5.31
C PHE A 20 5.31 8.55 -5.89
N SER A 21 6.53 9.08 -5.75
CA SER A 21 6.98 10.32 -6.37
C SER A 21 7.36 10.13 -7.85
N ASP A 22 7.53 8.89 -8.33
CA ASP A 22 7.88 8.61 -9.73
C ASP A 22 6.68 8.85 -10.66
N GLN A 23 6.91 9.54 -11.78
CA GLN A 23 5.85 9.94 -12.69
C GLN A 23 5.17 8.74 -13.37
N ASN A 24 5.91 7.66 -13.66
CA ASN A 24 5.31 6.48 -14.30
C ASN A 24 4.44 5.71 -13.31
N VAL A 25 4.87 5.62 -12.05
CA VAL A 25 4.06 5.08 -10.96
C VAL A 25 2.78 5.92 -10.79
N GLN A 26 2.89 7.24 -10.71
CA GLN A 26 1.72 8.13 -10.59
C GLN A 26 0.75 7.98 -11.77
N ASN A 27 1.26 7.91 -13.00
CA ASN A 27 0.44 7.71 -14.18
C ASN A 27 -0.35 6.39 -14.08
N LYS A 28 0.28 5.31 -13.64
CA LYS A 28 -0.39 4.02 -13.46
C LYS A 28 -1.41 4.05 -12.32
N LEU A 29 -1.08 4.72 -11.22
CA LEU A 29 -1.99 4.87 -10.08
C LEU A 29 -3.23 5.72 -10.39
N ASN A 30 -3.14 6.66 -11.35
CA ASN A 30 -4.29 7.45 -11.81
C ASN A 30 -5.36 6.60 -12.54
N GLU A 31 -5.04 5.36 -12.92
CA GLU A 31 -5.98 4.42 -13.52
C GLU A 31 -6.81 3.65 -12.47
N MET A 32 -6.58 3.88 -11.17
CA MET A 32 -7.23 3.14 -10.10
C MET A 32 -7.63 4.04 -8.93
N VAL A 33 -8.53 3.54 -8.07
CA VAL A 33 -8.83 4.19 -6.79
C VAL A 33 -7.67 3.91 -5.82
N VAL A 34 -7.03 4.98 -5.35
CA VAL A 34 -5.96 4.92 -4.35
C VAL A 34 -6.47 5.48 -3.03
N LEU A 35 -6.37 4.68 -1.97
CA LEU A 35 -6.69 5.05 -0.60
C LEU A 35 -5.43 4.89 0.25
N GLN A 36 -5.31 5.72 1.27
CA GLN A 36 -4.27 5.59 2.28
C GLN A 36 -4.91 5.70 3.66
N ILE A 37 -4.47 4.86 4.59
CA ILE A 37 -4.86 4.95 6.00
C ILE A 37 -3.61 5.20 6.84
N ASP A 38 -3.70 6.23 7.69
CA ASP A 38 -2.68 6.55 8.67
C ASP A 38 -2.79 5.66 9.91
N MET A 39 -1.86 4.71 9.99
CA MET A 39 -1.68 3.74 11.06
C MET A 39 -0.70 4.23 12.15
N THR A 40 -0.31 5.51 12.14
CA THR A 40 0.69 6.05 13.07
C THR A 40 0.29 5.85 14.53
N LYS A 41 -1.00 6.02 14.84
CA LYS A 41 -1.54 5.82 16.20
C LYS A 41 -1.91 4.35 16.42
N ASN A 42 -1.61 3.85 17.62
CA ASN A 42 -2.13 2.56 18.09
C ASN A 42 -3.57 2.71 18.63
N SER A 43 -4.50 3.15 17.79
CA SER A 43 -5.91 3.32 18.15
C SER A 43 -6.69 2.00 18.05
N ALA A 44 -7.87 1.95 18.66
CA ALA A 44 -8.72 0.76 18.60
C ALA A 44 -9.14 0.41 17.16
N GLU A 45 -9.43 1.45 16.36
CA GLU A 45 -9.81 1.34 14.95
C GLU A 45 -8.65 0.80 14.11
N ASN A 46 -7.44 1.29 14.34
CA ASN A 46 -6.24 0.80 13.63
C ASN A 46 -5.93 -0.67 14.01
N ILE A 47 -6.10 -1.04 15.28
CA ILE A 47 -5.96 -2.43 15.73
C ILE A 47 -7.03 -3.33 15.07
N GLU A 48 -8.27 -2.86 14.98
CA GLU A 48 -9.36 -3.59 14.33
C GLU A 48 -9.11 -3.77 12.84
N LEU A 49 -8.66 -2.72 12.14
CA LEU A 49 -8.30 -2.76 10.73
C LEU A 49 -7.19 -3.80 10.46
N MET A 50 -6.11 -3.78 11.25
CA MET A 50 -5.00 -4.74 11.12
C MET A 50 -5.49 -6.18 11.32
N LYS A 51 -6.38 -6.42 12.29
CA LYS A 51 -6.97 -7.74 12.51
C LYS A 51 -7.89 -8.16 11.36
N HIS A 52 -8.74 -7.25 10.88
CA HIS A 52 -9.69 -7.52 9.81
C HIS A 52 -8.98 -7.99 8.54
N PHE A 53 -7.92 -7.29 8.14
CA PHE A 53 -7.12 -7.65 6.97
C PHE A 53 -5.97 -8.62 7.28
N ASN A 54 -5.85 -9.14 8.51
CA ASN A 54 -4.75 -10.00 8.94
C ASN A 54 -3.36 -9.43 8.55
N VAL A 55 -3.15 -8.14 8.82
CA VAL A 55 -1.90 -7.43 8.56
C VAL A 55 -1.00 -7.56 9.79
N LEU A 56 0.22 -8.05 9.59
CA LEU A 56 1.17 -8.30 10.67
C LEU A 56 2.06 -7.10 10.98
N GLY A 57 2.25 -6.19 10.00
CA GLY A 57 3.14 -5.05 10.13
C GLY A 57 3.12 -4.16 8.90
N LEU A 58 3.85 -3.06 9.00
CA LEU A 58 4.02 -2.08 7.94
C LEU A 58 5.41 -2.19 7.30
N PRO A 59 5.58 -1.80 6.03
CA PRO A 59 4.54 -1.31 5.12
C PRO A 59 3.65 -2.45 4.67
N THR A 60 2.37 -2.17 4.41
CA THR A 60 1.48 -3.12 3.73
C THR A 60 0.60 -2.36 2.75
N ILE A 61 0.66 -2.75 1.48
CA ILE A 61 -0.24 -2.26 0.44
C ILE A 61 -1.16 -3.41 0.04
N LEU A 62 -2.47 -3.18 0.13
CA LEU A 62 -3.52 -4.11 -0.25
C LEU A 62 -4.09 -3.73 -1.63
N PHE A 63 -4.47 -4.72 -2.41
CA PHE A 63 -5.11 -4.54 -3.71
C PHE A 63 -6.46 -5.25 -3.73
N PHE A 64 -7.41 -4.67 -4.46
CA PHE A 64 -8.79 -5.14 -4.54
C PHE A 64 -9.22 -5.15 -6.00
N ASP A 65 -10.05 -6.12 -6.37
CA ASP A 65 -10.70 -6.16 -7.68
C ASP A 65 -11.84 -5.12 -7.78
N GLU A 66 -12.45 -4.99 -8.97
CA GLU A 66 -13.56 -4.06 -9.21
C GLU A 66 -14.82 -4.37 -8.40
N ASN A 67 -14.94 -5.58 -7.85
CA ASN A 67 -16.04 -5.99 -6.98
C ASN A 67 -15.74 -5.71 -5.49
N GLY A 68 -14.55 -5.20 -5.18
CA GLY A 68 -14.09 -4.93 -3.82
C GLY A 68 -13.54 -6.16 -3.09
N ASN A 69 -13.26 -7.27 -3.79
CA ASN A 69 -12.62 -8.43 -3.16
C ASN A 69 -11.11 -8.21 -3.08
N GLU A 70 -10.53 -8.53 -1.93
CA GLU A 70 -9.08 -8.41 -1.74
C GLU A 70 -8.31 -9.47 -2.55
N MET A 71 -7.33 -9.03 -3.33
CA MET A 71 -6.38 -9.88 -4.04
C MET A 71 -5.21 -10.21 -3.11
N SER A 72 -5.42 -11.11 -2.14
CA SER A 72 -4.46 -11.34 -1.04
C SER A 72 -3.05 -11.78 -1.45
N GLN A 73 -2.87 -12.41 -2.61
CA GLN A 73 -1.56 -12.78 -3.15
C GLN A 73 -0.81 -11.59 -3.79
N SER A 74 -1.49 -10.46 -3.97
CA SER A 74 -0.96 -9.25 -4.59
C SER A 74 -0.47 -8.23 -3.56
N ARG A 75 -0.46 -8.57 -2.27
CA ARG A 75 0.02 -7.66 -1.22
C ARG A 75 1.51 -7.33 -1.41
N VAL A 76 1.86 -6.08 -1.10
CA VAL A 76 3.26 -5.66 -0.97
C VAL A 76 3.53 -5.39 0.50
N THR A 77 4.44 -6.15 1.10
CA THR A 77 4.75 -6.10 2.55
C THR A 77 6.16 -5.62 2.85
N GLY A 78 6.81 -4.98 1.88
CA GLY A 78 8.17 -4.47 1.97
C GLY A 78 8.41 -3.39 0.92
N PHE A 79 9.48 -2.61 1.09
CA PHE A 79 9.81 -1.57 0.14
C PHE A 79 10.08 -2.13 -1.26
N LEU A 80 9.51 -1.49 -2.27
CA LEU A 80 9.81 -1.67 -3.69
C LEU A 80 10.15 -0.30 -4.26
N ASP A 81 11.24 -0.19 -5.01
CA ASP A 81 11.55 1.03 -5.76
C ASP A 81 10.53 1.27 -6.90
N ALA A 82 10.64 2.40 -7.58
CA ALA A 82 9.73 2.79 -8.66
C ALA A 82 9.60 1.74 -9.78
N GLU A 83 10.73 1.16 -10.22
CA GLU A 83 10.73 0.20 -11.32
C GLU A 83 10.06 -1.12 -10.89
N GLN A 84 10.43 -1.62 -9.71
CA GLN A 84 9.86 -2.85 -9.16
C GLN A 84 8.36 -2.70 -8.88
N PHE A 85 7.95 -1.57 -8.29
CA PHE A 85 6.56 -1.31 -7.99
C PHE A 85 5.73 -1.13 -9.26
N LEU A 86 6.23 -0.41 -10.27
CA LEU A 86 5.56 -0.30 -11.56
C LEU A 86 5.40 -1.67 -12.25
N ALA A 87 6.46 -2.49 -12.22
CA ALA A 87 6.40 -3.86 -12.75
C ALA A 87 5.41 -4.73 -11.96
N TRP A 88 5.21 -4.48 -10.67
CA TRP A 88 4.18 -5.11 -9.85
C TRP A 88 2.78 -4.68 -10.27
N LEU A 89 2.53 -3.37 -10.38
CA LEU A 89 1.24 -2.81 -10.80
C LEU A 89 0.80 -3.32 -12.18
N ASN A 90 1.74 -3.53 -13.10
CA ASN A 90 1.45 -4.03 -14.44
C ASN A 90 1.10 -5.54 -14.48
N LYS A 91 1.23 -6.27 -13.38
CA LYS A 91 0.87 -7.69 -13.26
C LYS A 91 -0.45 -7.92 -12.51
N LEU A 92 -1.00 -6.87 -11.90
CA LEU A 92 -2.32 -6.89 -11.26
C LEU A 92 -3.41 -7.06 -12.31
#